data_AF-A0A932MJX8-F1
#
_entry.id   AF-A0A932MJX8-F1
#
_cell.length_a   1.000
_cell.length_b   1.000
_cell.length_c   1.000
_cell.angle_alpha   90.00
_cell.angle_beta   90.00
_cell.angle_gamma   90.00
#
_symmetry.space_group_name_H-M   'P 1'
#
loop_
_entity.id
_entity.type
_entity.pdbx_description
1 polymer ?
#
loop_
_entity_poly.entity_id
_entity_poly.type
_entity_poly.pdbx_seq_one_letter_code
_entity_poly.pdbx_strand_id
1 'polypeptide(L)' 'PGMVSVGSAIRQSAILEKIKISCKDKAPGSPFNGCRMKDLVAEFPDVSERTIRYDLQRLLHQGVVDRVGNGGPASYYVVR' A
#
# COMPACT_ATOMS: atom_id res chain seq x y z
N PRO A 1 -9.94 -22.77 -4.72
CA PRO A 1 -8.77 -22.09 -5.32
C PRO A 1 -9.21 -21.00 -6.30
N GLY A 2 -9.39 -19.77 -5.81
CA GLY A 2 -9.82 -18.64 -6.64
C GLY A 2 -8.66 -18.16 -7.50
N MET A 3 -8.82 -18.21 -8.83
CA MET A 3 -7.92 -17.57 -9.78
C MET A 3 -7.78 -16.10 -9.40
N VAL A 4 -6.58 -15.70 -8.97
CA VAL A 4 -6.22 -14.30 -8.85
C VAL A 4 -6.37 -13.67 -10.23
N SER A 5 -7.33 -12.76 -10.37
CA SER A 5 -7.48 -11.99 -11.61
C SER A 5 -6.14 -11.34 -11.93
N VAL A 6 -5.62 -11.55 -13.14
CA VAL A 6 -4.31 -11.05 -13.59
C VAL A 6 -4.17 -9.54 -13.35
N GLY A 7 -5.27 -8.78 -13.50
CA GLY A 7 -5.32 -7.36 -13.21
C GLY A 7 -5.11 -7.02 -11.73
N SER A 8 -5.44 -7.92 -10.79
CA SER A 8 -5.14 -7.74 -9.36
C SER A 8 -3.66 -7.95 -9.05
N ALA A 9 -3.01 -8.91 -9.71
CA ALA A 9 -1.60 -9.20 -9.49
C ALA A 9 -0.71 -8.06 -10.00
N ILE A 10 -0.96 -7.58 -11.23
CA ILE A 10 -0.23 -6.43 -11.80
C ILE A 10 -0.38 -5.20 -10.91
N ARG A 11 -1.59 -4.92 -10.44
CA ARG A 11 -1.85 -3.79 -9.54
C ARG A 11 -1.17 -3.94 -8.19
N GLN A 12 -1.15 -5.14 -7.61
CA GLN A 12 -0.44 -5.42 -6.36
C GLN A 12 1.07 -5.18 -6.50
N SER A 13 1.67 -5.60 -7.61
CA SER A 13 3.07 -5.31 -7.92
C SER A 13 3.33 -3.81 -8.01
N ALA A 14 2.46 -3.05 -8.69
CA ALA A 14 2.59 -1.59 -8.80
C ALA A 14 2.45 -0.90 -7.42
N ILE A 15 1.50 -1.33 -6.58
CA ILE A 15 1.34 -0.83 -5.21
C ILE A 15 2.62 -1.10 -4.40
N LEU A 16 3.20 -2.29 -4.51
CA LEU A 16 4.44 -2.64 -3.81
C LEU A 16 5.62 -1.77 -4.26
N GLU A 17 5.82 -1.62 -5.56
CA GLU A 17 6.86 -0.74 -6.08
C GLU A 17 6.65 0.71 -5.62
N LYS A 18 5.41 1.18 -5.59
CA LYS A 18 5.10 2.50 -5.07
C LYS A 18 5.44 2.63 -3.59
N ILE A 19 5.10 1.66 -2.74
CA ILE A 19 5.46 1.71 -1.32
C ILE A 19 6.99 1.72 -1.15
N LYS A 20 7.75 1.02 -2.02
CA LYS A 20 9.22 1.06 -2.03
C LYS A 20 9.77 2.42 -2.47
N ILE A 21 9.19 3.03 -3.51
CA ILE A 21 9.71 4.23 -4.19
C ILE A 21 9.21 5.52 -3.55
N SER A 22 7.96 5.58 -3.09
CA SER A 22 7.30 6.78 -2.57
C SER A 22 7.76 7.10 -1.14
N CYS A 23 9.03 7.49 -1.05
CA CYS A 23 9.69 8.14 0.06
C CYS A 23 9.97 9.64 -0.26
N LYS A 24 9.12 10.30 -1.06
CA LYS A 24 9.32 11.73 -1.37
C LYS A 24 8.77 12.66 -0.27
N ASP A 25 7.70 12.25 0.41
CA ASP A 25 7.21 12.92 1.61
C ASP A 25 7.61 12.11 2.85
N LYS A 26 8.90 12.15 3.22
CA LYS A 26 9.27 11.85 4.61
C LYS A 26 8.51 12.85 5.46
N ALA A 27 7.48 12.39 6.20
CA ALA A 27 6.98 13.17 7.32
C ALA A 27 8.22 13.56 8.16
N PRO A 28 8.48 14.86 8.40
CA PRO A 28 9.71 15.28 9.06
C PRO A 28 9.81 14.56 10.41
N GLY A 29 10.87 13.75 10.58
CA GLY A 29 11.09 12.93 11.77
C GLY A 29 10.68 11.45 11.68
N SER A 30 10.19 10.94 10.54
CA SER A 30 9.95 9.49 10.40
C SER A 30 11.15 8.77 9.76
N PRO A 31 11.82 7.84 10.47
CA PRO A 31 12.88 7.02 9.88
C PRO A 31 12.34 5.93 8.93
N PHE A 32 11.02 5.83 8.74
CA PHE A 32 10.39 4.75 8.00
C PHE A 32 10.02 5.17 6.57
N ASN A 33 10.42 4.34 5.60
CA ASN A 33 9.98 4.44 4.21
C ASN A 33 8.60 3.76 4.08
N GLY A 34 7.53 4.52 4.33
CA GLY A 34 6.17 4.02 4.27
C GLY A 34 5.22 4.95 3.52
N CYS A 35 4.15 4.37 2.96
CA CYS A 35 3.16 5.08 2.14
C CYS A 35 1.80 5.09 2.85
N ARG A 36 1.09 6.23 2.85
CA ARG A 36 -0.25 6.30 3.45
C ARG A 36 -1.30 5.86 2.43
N MET A 37 -2.48 5.48 2.92
CA MET A 37 -3.61 5.15 2.05
C MET A 37 -3.94 6.29 1.07
N LYS A 38 -3.90 7.54 1.54
CA LYS A 38 -4.20 8.72 0.71
C LYS A 38 -3.23 8.87 -0.46
N ASP A 39 -1.96 8.56 -0.25
CA ASP A 39 -0.92 8.66 -1.28
C ASP A 39 -1.11 7.58 -2.36
N LEU A 40 -1.49 6.36 -1.94
CA LEU A 40 -1.81 5.27 -2.86
C LEU A 40 -3.08 5.58 -3.67
N VAL A 41 -4.12 6.14 -3.04
CA VAL A 41 -5.34 6.56 -3.76
C VAL A 41 -5.04 7.67 -4.77
N ALA A 42 -4.16 8.61 -4.43
CA ALA A 42 -3.76 9.68 -5.34
C ALA A 42 -2.93 9.16 -6.53
N GLU A 43 -2.09 8.13 -6.31
CA GLU A 43 -1.28 7.51 -7.37
C GLU A 43 -2.11 6.63 -8.32
N PHE A 44 -3.15 5.98 -7.80
CA PHE A 44 -4.01 5.08 -8.56
C PHE A 44 -5.44 5.65 -8.66
N PRO A 45 -5.65 6.79 -9.35
CA PRO A 45 -6.96 7.44 -9.42
C PRO A 45 -8.02 6.58 -10.12
N ASP A 46 -7.61 5.68 -11.01
CA ASP A 46 -8.49 4.74 -11.71
C ASP A 46 -8.94 3.56 -10.81
N VAL A 47 -8.41 3.47 -9.60
CA VAL A 47 -8.69 2.39 -8.64
C VAL A 47 -9.38 2.97 -7.42
N SER A 48 -10.59 2.48 -7.14
CA SER A 48 -11.31 2.90 -5.94
C SER A 48 -10.53 2.56 -4.66
N GLU A 49 -10.61 3.42 -3.64
CA GLU A 49 -9.98 3.19 -2.33
C GLU A 49 -10.34 1.81 -1.74
N ARG A 50 -11.58 1.35 -1.94
CA ARG A 50 -12.04 0.03 -1.52
C ARG A 50 -11.19 -1.10 -2.14
N THR A 51 -10.85 -0.99 -3.42
CA THR A 51 -10.04 -1.98 -4.13
C THR A 51 -8.60 -1.96 -3.65
N ILE A 52 -8.00 -0.77 -3.50
CA ILE A 52 -6.65 -0.60 -2.93
C ILE A 52 -6.59 -1.21 -1.53
N ARG A 53 -7.62 -1.01 -0.69
CA ARG A 53 -7.70 -1.62 0.63
C ARG A 53 -7.71 -3.14 0.58
N TYR A 54 -8.44 -3.76 -0.36
CA TYR A 54 -8.42 -5.20 -0.52
C TYR A 54 -7.05 -5.73 -0.96
N ASP A 55 -6.37 -5.03 -1.87
CA ASP A 55 -5.03 -5.43 -2.28
C ASP A 55 -4.03 -5.30 -1.15
N LEU A 56 -4.06 -4.19 -0.40
CA LEU A 56 -3.22 -4.02 0.78
C LEU A 56 -3.52 -5.08 1.85
N GLN A 57 -4.79 -5.42 2.08
CA GLN A 57 -5.16 -6.49 3.00
C GLN A 57 -4.59 -7.83 2.55
N ARG A 58 -4.57 -8.11 1.23
CA ARG A 58 -3.96 -9.33 0.68
C ARG A 58 -2.44 -9.30 0.83
N LEU A 59 -1.78 -8.18 0.54
CA LEU A 59 -0.34 -8.01 0.71
C LEU A 59 0.10 -8.13 2.18
N LEU A 60 -0.71 -7.61 3.12
CA LEU A 60 -0.54 -7.77 4.56
C LEU A 60 -0.66 -9.25 4.96
N HIS A 61 -1.69 -9.94 4.45
CA HIS A 61 -1.91 -11.35 4.75
C HIS A 61 -0.80 -12.24 4.18
N GLN A 62 -0.21 -11.85 3.04
CA GLN A 62 0.95 -12.52 2.45
C GLN A 62 2.27 -12.18 3.18
N GLY A 63 2.26 -11.21 4.11
CA GLY A 63 3.47 -10.79 4.84
C GLY A 63 4.47 -10.00 4.00
N VAL A 64 4.04 -9.43 2.87
CA VAL A 64 4.91 -8.64 1.96
C VAL A 64 4.97 -7.18 2.40
N VAL A 65 3.89 -6.69 2.99
CA VAL A 65 3.83 -5.36 3.61
C VAL A 65 3.39 -5.48 5.05
N ASP A 66 3.81 -4.53 5.87
CA ASP A 66 3.32 -4.34 7.23
C ASP A 66 2.58 -3.01 7.33
N ARG A 67 1.52 -2.99 8.14
CA ARG A 67 0.80 -1.77 8.50
C ARG A 67 1.35 -1.27 9.82
N VAL A 68 1.91 -0.06 9.80
CA VAL A 68 2.47 0.59 10.98
C VAL A 68 1.55 1.74 11.40
N GLY A 69 1.33 1.88 12.71
CA GLY A 69 0.50 2.92 13.33
C GLY A 69 -0.76 2.37 14.00
N ASN A 70 -1.25 3.10 15.01
CA ASN A 70 -2.28 2.63 15.96
C ASN A 70 -3.73 2.76 15.46
N GLY A 71 -3.95 2.67 14.14
CA GLY A 71 -5.25 2.91 13.51
C GLY A 71 -5.50 4.38 13.15
N GLY A 72 -6.36 4.62 12.16
CA GLY A 72 -6.70 5.98 11.69
C GLY A 72 -5.69 6.60 10.70
N PRO A 73 -5.72 7.93 10.50
CA PRO A 73 -4.97 8.64 9.46
C PRO A 73 -3.44 8.62 9.65
N ALA A 74 -2.97 8.22 10.83
CA ALA A 74 -1.56 8.01 11.13
C ALA A 74 -1.04 6.63 10.69
N SER A 75 -1.90 5.78 10.13
CA SER A 75 -1.50 4.47 9.61
C SER A 75 -0.79 4.61 8.25
N TYR A 76 0.32 3.92 8.10
CA TYR A 76 1.06 3.81 6.85
C TYR A 76 1.49 2.36 6.60
N TYR A 77 1.83 2.05 5.35
CA TYR A 77 2.25 0.74 4.90
C TYR A 77 3.72 0.77 4.55
N VAL A 78 4.48 -0.23 5.00
CA VAL A 78 5.90 -0.42 4.69
C VAL A 78 6.10 -1.77 4.03
N VAL A 79 7.02 -1.88 3.09
CA VAL A 79 7.44 -3.19 2.57
C VAL A 79 8.38 -3.84 3.59
N ARG A 80 8.24 -5.15 3.81
CA ARG A 80 9.18 -5.93 4.62
C ARG A 80 10.54 -6.10 3.95
#